data_AF-A0A439E0V8-F1
#
_entry.id   AF-A0A439E0V8-F1
#
_cell.length_a   1.000
_cell.length_b   1.000
_cell.length_c   1.000
_cell.angle_alpha   90.00
_cell.angle_beta   90.00
_cell.angle_gamma   90.00
#
_symmetry.space_group_name_H-M   'P 1'
#
loop_
_entity.id
_entity.type
_entity.pdbx_description
1 polymer ?
#
loop_
_entity_poly.entity_id
_entity_poly.type
_entity_poly.pdbx_seq_one_letter_code
_entity_poly.pdbx_strand_id
1 'polypeptide(L)'
;MLGISELAGCATALALGLTIAGCASTAHASEDDWGLNGTYTATSNGEWAKTNDRFRELDSLRSTWTISTVCSYPTECTGTVVSDFGWSAPIYKTGGVWYVKHTVENWVPCPDGTAAPGLQVFRFVPVIEDGSQTDPTSTTLAGEDQTTGVSGACGVSKPVFITMPFKLVKTGS
;
A
#
# COMPACT_ATOMS: atom_id res chain seq x y z
N MET A 1 -3.07 42.69 18.84
CA MET A 1 -2.06 42.48 19.90
C MET A 1 -0.94 41.66 19.27
N LEU A 2 0.06 42.34 18.71
CA LEU A 2 1.19 41.71 18.03
C LEU A 2 2.15 41.12 19.08
N GLY A 3 2.42 39.82 18.99
CA GLY A 3 3.40 39.10 19.81
C GLY A 3 4.71 38.90 19.08
N ILE A 4 5.59 39.90 19.23
CA ILE A 4 7.06 39.88 19.33
C ILE A 4 7.85 38.76 18.59
N SER A 5 8.60 39.18 17.57
CA SER A 5 9.67 38.46 16.89
C SER A 5 10.88 38.22 17.80
N GLU A 6 11.37 36.98 17.91
CA GLU A 6 12.64 36.68 18.56
C GLU A 6 13.80 36.81 17.57
N LEU A 7 14.71 37.74 17.87
CA LEU A 7 15.97 37.92 17.16
C LEU A 7 16.93 36.77 17.50
N ALA A 8 17.36 36.03 16.48
CA ALA A 8 18.53 35.16 16.57
C ALA A 8 19.81 36.02 16.65
N GLY A 9 20.35 36.17 17.86
CA GLY A 9 21.64 36.80 18.09
C GLY A 9 22.79 35.84 17.79
N CYS A 10 23.54 36.09 16.71
CA CYS A 10 24.86 35.49 16.53
C CYS A 10 25.90 36.30 17.32
N ALA A 11 26.24 35.84 18.52
CA ALA A 11 27.38 36.35 19.28
C ALA A 11 28.68 35.70 18.76
N THR A 12 29.59 36.49 18.21
CA THR A 12 30.95 36.05 17.86
C THR A 12 31.88 36.22 19.05
N ALA A 13 32.36 35.11 19.61
CA ALA A 13 33.44 35.09 20.59
C ALA A 13 34.65 34.33 20.00
N LEU A 14 35.79 35.00 19.91
CA LEU A 14 37.09 34.44 19.57
C LEU A 14 37.70 33.79 20.82
N ALA A 15 37.89 32.46 20.79
CA ALA A 15 38.75 31.76 21.73
C ALA A 15 39.42 30.54 21.05
N LEU A 16 40.74 30.45 21.19
CA LEU A 16 41.57 29.32 20.77
C LEU A 16 41.29 28.09 21.66
N GLY A 17 41.07 26.92 21.05
CA GLY A 17 41.23 25.63 21.72
C GLY A 17 40.10 24.63 21.56
N LEU A 18 40.46 23.48 20.96
CA LEU A 18 39.91 22.13 21.13
C LEU A 18 38.43 21.84 20.80
N THR A 19 38.26 20.65 20.20
CA THR A 19 37.01 19.91 19.94
C THR A 19 36.12 20.48 18.84
N ILE A 20 36.32 19.98 17.62
CA ILE A 20 35.25 19.89 16.62
C ILE A 20 34.29 18.82 17.15
N ALA A 21 33.48 19.18 18.14
CA ALA A 21 32.32 18.41 18.53
C ALA A 21 31.34 18.55 17.36
N GLY A 22 31.32 17.52 16.52
CA GLY A 22 30.42 17.44 15.39
C GLY A 22 28.98 17.60 15.88
N CYS A 23 28.35 18.71 15.50
CA CYS A 23 26.90 18.75 15.39
C CYS A 23 26.54 17.79 14.25
N ALA A 24 26.49 16.50 14.54
CA ALA A 24 25.76 15.57 13.70
C ALA A 24 24.30 16.00 13.82
N SER A 25 23.82 16.75 12.83
CA SER A 25 22.39 16.99 12.64
C SER A 25 21.73 15.62 12.65
N THR A 26 21.00 15.29 13.72
CA THR A 26 20.11 14.15 13.67
C THR A 26 19.02 14.51 12.67
N ALA A 27 19.15 13.96 11.46
CA ALA A 27 18.08 14.02 10.48
C ALA A 27 16.93 13.18 11.02
N HIS A 28 16.02 13.82 11.76
CA HIS A 28 14.73 13.24 12.09
C HIS A 28 13.87 13.32 10.84
N ALA A 29 14.04 12.37 9.91
CA ALA A 29 12.93 12.04 9.02
C ALA A 29 11.86 11.42 9.91
N SER A 30 10.72 12.09 10.08
CA SER A 30 9.57 11.49 10.75
C SER A 30 9.27 10.16 10.07
N GLU A 31 9.22 9.09 10.87
CA GLU A 31 8.92 7.72 10.42
C GLU A 31 7.58 7.62 9.65
N ASP A 32 6.77 8.67 9.72
CA ASP A 32 5.49 8.85 9.01
C ASP A 32 5.60 9.32 7.55
N ASP A 33 6.74 9.84 7.07
CA ASP A 33 6.73 10.61 5.81
C ASP A 33 6.67 9.75 4.53
N TRP A 34 7.19 8.51 4.59
CA TRP A 34 7.24 7.60 3.43
C TRP A 34 6.36 6.35 3.57
N GLY A 35 5.88 6.07 4.79
CA GLY A 35 5.18 4.84 5.15
C GLY A 35 3.70 4.91 4.85
N LEU A 36 3.09 3.75 4.59
CA LEU A 36 1.64 3.62 4.47
C LEU A 36 1.09 3.10 5.81
N ASN A 37 0.90 4.00 6.77
CA ASN A 37 0.50 3.66 8.13
C ASN A 37 -0.90 4.19 8.47
N GLY A 38 -1.72 3.34 9.08
CA GLY A 38 -3.04 3.69 9.62
C GLY A 38 -4.16 2.80 9.10
N THR A 39 -5.39 3.32 9.19
CA THR A 39 -6.60 2.62 8.78
C THR A 39 -7.08 3.13 7.43
N TYR A 40 -7.48 2.22 6.54
CA TYR A 40 -7.86 2.52 5.17
C TYR A 40 -9.15 1.79 4.79
N THR A 41 -9.95 2.43 3.95
CA THR A 41 -11.01 1.75 3.19
C THR A 41 -10.40 1.22 1.90
N ALA A 42 -10.42 -0.10 1.73
CA ALA A 42 -10.00 -0.80 0.52
C ALA A 42 -11.22 -1.24 -0.28
N THR A 43 -11.28 -0.86 -1.55
CA THR A 43 -12.41 -1.17 -2.44
C THR A 43 -11.91 -1.80 -3.73
N SER A 44 -12.37 -3.02 -4.02
CA SER A 44 -12.24 -3.68 -5.32
C SER A 44 -13.55 -3.58 -6.07
N ASN A 45 -13.54 -2.94 -7.25
CA ASN A 45 -14.73 -2.70 -8.05
C ASN A 45 -15.03 -3.89 -8.96
N GLY A 46 -16.00 -4.71 -8.55
CA GLY A 46 -16.43 -5.89 -9.30
C GLY A 46 -17.27 -5.56 -10.53
N GLU A 47 -17.96 -4.41 -10.55
CA GLU A 47 -18.76 -3.97 -11.71
C GLU A 47 -17.89 -3.73 -12.94
N TRP A 48 -16.59 -3.49 -12.75
CA TRP A 48 -15.61 -3.30 -13.82
C TRP A 48 -14.59 -4.42 -13.92
N ALA A 49 -14.94 -5.60 -13.40
CA ALA A 49 -14.04 -6.74 -13.41
C ALA A 49 -13.85 -7.34 -14.80
N LYS A 50 -12.69 -7.98 -14.99
CA LYS A 50 -12.39 -8.83 -16.14
C LYS A 50 -12.09 -10.23 -15.67
N THR A 51 -12.66 -11.23 -16.34
CA THR A 51 -12.24 -12.64 -16.22
C THR A 51 -11.53 -13.03 -17.51
N ASN A 52 -10.25 -13.40 -17.44
CA ASN A 52 -9.42 -13.73 -18.61
C ASN A 52 -9.52 -12.65 -19.71
N ASP A 53 -9.29 -11.39 -19.30
CA ASP A 53 -9.36 -10.17 -20.14
C ASP A 53 -10.72 -9.83 -20.76
N ARG A 54 -11.78 -10.58 -20.42
CA ARG A 54 -13.14 -10.27 -20.84
C ARG A 54 -13.92 -9.62 -19.70
N PHE A 55 -14.53 -8.48 -19.99
CA PHE A 55 -15.40 -7.79 -19.05
C PHE A 55 -16.52 -8.71 -18.58
N ARG A 56 -16.66 -8.84 -17.26
CA ARG A 56 -17.72 -9.58 -16.58
C ARG A 56 -17.94 -8.94 -15.23
N GLU A 57 -19.15 -8.50 -14.95
CA GLU A 57 -19.51 -7.96 -13.65
C GLU A 57 -19.37 -9.06 -12.57
N LEU A 58 -18.75 -8.67 -11.46
CA LEU A 58 -18.60 -9.44 -10.22
C LEU A 58 -19.07 -8.57 -9.05
N ASP A 59 -19.21 -9.17 -7.88
CA ASP A 59 -19.53 -8.39 -6.68
C ASP A 59 -18.37 -7.47 -6.29
N SER A 60 -18.70 -6.20 -6.04
CA SER A 60 -17.73 -5.25 -5.49
C SER A 60 -17.45 -5.56 -4.02
N LEU A 61 -16.18 -5.52 -3.65
CA LEU A 61 -15.72 -5.80 -2.29
C LEU A 61 -15.22 -4.51 -1.65
N ARG A 62 -15.65 -4.27 -0.41
CA ARG A 62 -15.18 -3.15 0.41
C ARG A 62 -14.80 -3.67 1.79
N SER A 63 -13.55 -3.45 2.18
CA SER A 63 -12.97 -3.89 3.45
C SER A 63 -12.25 -2.74 4.15
N THR A 64 -12.05 -2.88 5.46
CA THR A 64 -11.24 -1.99 6.28
C THR A 64 -9.88 -2.62 6.52
N TRP A 65 -8.81 -1.92 6.15
CA TRP A 65 -7.43 -2.38 6.31
C TRP A 65 -6.71 -1.57 7.38
N THR A 66 -6.05 -2.24 8.31
CA THR A 66 -5.04 -1.64 9.19
C THR A 66 -3.67 -1.97 8.64
N ILE A 67 -2.91 -0.95 8.26
CA ILE A 67 -1.61 -1.08 7.61
C ILE A 67 -0.52 -0.54 8.53
N SER A 68 0.56 -1.31 8.67
CA SER A 68 1.78 -0.89 9.37
C SER A 68 2.99 -1.26 8.51
N THR A 69 3.87 -0.28 8.27
CA THR A 69 5.03 -0.37 7.38
C THR A 69 6.26 0.29 7.97
N VAL A 70 7.41 -0.26 7.60
CA VAL A 70 8.76 0.28 7.85
C VAL A 70 9.53 0.20 6.52
N CYS A 71 10.30 1.21 6.21
CA CYS A 71 11.01 1.40 4.95
C CYS A 71 12.45 1.81 5.24
N SER A 72 13.34 1.24 4.45
CA SER A 72 14.76 1.56 4.44
C SER A 72 15.04 2.78 3.55
N TYR A 73 14.23 2.97 2.51
CA TYR A 73 14.33 4.04 1.52
C TYR A 73 12.93 4.50 1.07
N PRO A 74 12.79 5.71 0.48
CA PRO A 74 11.49 6.25 0.08
C PRO A 74 10.65 5.35 -0.86
N THR A 75 11.31 4.48 -1.62
CA THR A 75 10.69 3.55 -2.57
C THR A 75 10.75 2.09 -2.15
N GLU A 76 11.28 1.79 -0.96
CA GLU A 76 11.51 0.43 -0.46
C GLU A 76 10.96 0.25 0.94
N CYS A 77 9.78 -0.37 1.01
CA CYS A 77 9.01 -0.53 2.22
C CYS A 77 8.59 -1.97 2.42
N THR A 78 8.44 -2.39 3.66
CA THR A 78 7.85 -3.67 4.04
C THR A 78 6.93 -3.50 5.25
N GLY A 79 5.96 -4.39 5.42
CA GLY A 79 5.00 -4.25 6.49
C GLY A 79 3.94 -5.34 6.48
N THR A 80 2.86 -5.10 7.20
CA THR A 80 1.71 -5.99 7.29
C THR A 80 0.41 -5.22 7.09
N VAL A 81 -0.52 -5.87 6.40
CA VAL A 81 -1.92 -5.47 6.28
C VAL A 81 -2.76 -6.46 7.08
N VAL A 82 -3.66 -5.94 7.90
CA VAL A 82 -4.72 -6.71 8.57
C VAL A 82 -6.06 -6.23 8.04
N SER A 83 -6.85 -7.14 7.49
CA SER A 83 -8.19 -6.84 6.98
C SER A 83 -9.26 -7.29 7.96
N ASP A 84 -10.34 -6.52 8.05
CA ASP A 84 -11.58 -6.90 8.73
C ASP A 84 -12.28 -8.14 8.12
N PHE A 85 -11.87 -8.60 6.94
CA PHE A 85 -12.28 -9.89 6.37
C PHE A 85 -11.57 -11.10 7.02
N GLY A 86 -10.75 -10.88 8.05
CA GLY A 86 -10.17 -11.95 8.87
C GLY A 86 -8.84 -12.51 8.34
N TRP A 87 -8.19 -11.82 7.40
CA TRP A 87 -6.89 -12.21 6.88
C TRP A 87 -5.80 -11.17 7.20
N SER A 88 -4.55 -11.62 7.16
CA SER A 88 -3.37 -10.76 7.22
C SER A 88 -2.38 -11.13 6.13
N ALA A 89 -1.68 -10.14 5.59
CA ALA A 89 -0.76 -10.34 4.47
C ALA A 89 0.43 -9.37 4.54
N PRO A 90 1.60 -9.76 4.00
CA PRO A 90 2.70 -8.83 3.83
C PRO A 90 2.36 -7.76 2.80
N ILE A 91 2.72 -6.52 3.11
CA ILE A 91 2.74 -5.39 2.17
C ILE A 91 4.20 -4.99 1.92
N TYR A 92 4.51 -4.61 0.68
CA TYR A 92 5.81 -4.06 0.36
C TYR A 92 5.73 -3.00 -0.74
N LYS A 93 6.72 -2.11 -0.79
CA LYS A 93 6.88 -1.10 -1.84
C LYS A 93 8.17 -1.36 -2.60
N THR A 94 8.11 -1.29 -3.91
CA THR A 94 9.30 -1.31 -4.78
C THR A 94 9.05 -0.42 -5.99
N GLY A 95 10.03 0.39 -6.38
CA GLY A 95 9.89 1.31 -7.51
C GLY A 95 8.72 2.29 -7.38
N GLY A 96 8.35 2.67 -6.15
CA GLY A 96 7.22 3.58 -5.89
C GLY A 96 5.83 2.91 -5.87
N VAL A 97 5.74 1.61 -6.16
CA VAL A 97 4.49 0.87 -6.24
C VAL A 97 4.30 -0.01 -5.02
N TRP A 98 3.10 -0.01 -4.45
CA TRP A 98 2.72 -0.87 -3.34
C TRP A 98 2.14 -2.19 -3.83
N TYR A 99 2.48 -3.26 -3.11
CA TYR A 99 2.02 -4.61 -3.36
C TYR A 99 1.55 -5.28 -2.08
N VAL A 100 0.39 -5.94 -2.12
CA VAL A 100 -0.10 -6.83 -1.06
C VAL A 100 -0.38 -8.19 -1.68
N LYS A 101 0.15 -9.26 -1.09
CA LYS A 101 -0.02 -10.63 -1.59
C LYS A 101 -0.73 -11.49 -0.57
N HIS A 102 -1.93 -11.91 -0.89
CA HIS A 102 -2.80 -12.70 -0.03
C HIS A 102 -3.22 -13.98 -0.75
N THR A 103 -3.14 -15.12 -0.07
CA THR A 103 -3.68 -16.38 -0.59
C THR A 103 -5.12 -16.52 -0.16
N VAL A 104 -6.04 -16.62 -1.13
CA VAL A 104 -7.45 -16.92 -0.89
C VAL A 104 -7.63 -18.43 -0.92
N GLU A 105 -7.85 -19.02 0.25
CA GLU A 105 -8.06 -20.47 0.37
C GLU A 105 -9.41 -20.88 -0.21
N ASN A 106 -9.52 -22.11 -0.72
CA ASN A 106 -10.75 -22.67 -1.29
C ASN A 106 -11.40 -21.81 -2.40
N TRP A 107 -10.60 -21.21 -3.28
CA TRP A 107 -11.10 -20.24 -4.27
C TRP A 107 -11.61 -20.88 -5.56
N VAL A 108 -10.86 -21.81 -6.16
CA VAL A 108 -11.26 -22.50 -7.40
C VAL A 108 -11.92 -23.82 -7.04
N PRO A 109 -13.23 -24.00 -7.24
CA PRO A 109 -13.86 -25.30 -7.04
C PRO A 109 -13.35 -26.31 -8.07
N CYS A 110 -13.00 -27.51 -7.61
CA CYS A 110 -12.51 -28.60 -8.44
C CYS A 110 -13.62 -29.63 -8.75
N PRO A 111 -13.55 -30.35 -9.88
CA PRO A 111 -14.55 -31.37 -10.23
C PRO A 111 -14.67 -32.54 -9.25
N ASP A 112 -13.63 -32.79 -8.46
CA ASP A 112 -13.60 -33.84 -7.43
C ASP A 112 -14.26 -33.40 -6.09
N GLY A 113 -14.83 -32.20 -6.04
CA GLY A 113 -15.47 -31.63 -4.86
C GLY A 113 -14.51 -30.93 -3.89
N THR A 114 -13.21 -30.91 -4.18
CA THR A 114 -12.24 -30.09 -3.45
C THR A 114 -12.23 -28.65 -3.98
N ALA A 115 -11.40 -27.78 -3.38
CA ALA A 115 -11.13 -26.46 -3.90
C ALA A 115 -9.64 -26.14 -3.82
N ALA A 116 -9.13 -25.42 -4.81
CA ALA A 116 -7.75 -24.98 -4.86
C ALA A 116 -7.61 -23.50 -4.46
N PRO A 117 -6.48 -23.09 -3.87
CA PRO A 117 -6.25 -21.70 -3.50
C PRO A 117 -6.07 -20.80 -4.72
N GLY A 118 -6.39 -19.51 -4.53
CA GLY A 118 -6.08 -18.43 -5.45
C GLY A 118 -5.02 -17.51 -4.86
N LEU A 119 -4.14 -16.97 -5.70
CA LEU A 119 -3.22 -15.90 -5.30
C LEU A 119 -3.84 -14.56 -5.67
N GLN A 120 -4.15 -13.77 -4.65
CA GLN A 120 -4.62 -12.39 -4.78
C GLN A 120 -3.45 -11.42 -4.62
N VAL A 121 -3.29 -10.52 -5.58
CA VAL A 121 -2.25 -9.50 -5.61
C VAL A 121 -2.91 -8.15 -5.81
N PHE A 122 -2.77 -7.29 -4.82
CA PHE A 122 -3.12 -5.88 -4.95
C PHE A 122 -1.88 -5.11 -5.38
N ARG A 123 -2.02 -4.26 -6.39
CA ARG A 123 -0.96 -3.38 -6.87
C ARG A 123 -1.51 -1.97 -7.01
N PHE A 124 -0.94 -1.00 -6.30
CA PHE A 124 -1.48 0.37 -6.29
C PHE A 124 -0.43 1.44 -6.04
N VAL A 125 -0.75 2.67 -6.43
CA VAL A 125 0.08 3.88 -6.32
C VAL A 125 -0.77 5.03 -5.81
N PRO A 126 -0.18 6.04 -5.13
CA PRO A 126 -0.93 7.23 -4.75
C PRO A 126 -1.23 8.06 -6.01
N VAL A 127 -2.48 8.53 -6.12
CA VAL A 127 -3.00 9.24 -7.30
C VAL A 127 -3.71 10.51 -6.89
N ILE A 128 -3.71 11.53 -7.75
CA ILE A 128 -4.60 12.68 -7.56
C ILE A 128 -6.07 12.25 -7.63
N GLU A 129 -6.98 13.10 -7.14
CA GLU A 129 -8.40 12.77 -6.98
C GLU A 129 -9.10 12.28 -8.26
N ASP A 130 -8.69 12.79 -9.43
CA ASP A 130 -9.24 12.35 -10.72
C ASP A 130 -8.62 11.03 -11.26
N GLY A 131 -7.60 10.49 -10.58
CA GLY A 131 -6.89 9.27 -10.94
C GLY A 131 -5.98 9.38 -12.17
N SER A 132 -5.79 10.58 -12.75
CA SER A 132 -5.06 10.75 -14.01
C SER A 132 -3.54 10.76 -13.85
N GLN A 133 -3.04 11.07 -12.66
CA GLN A 133 -1.61 11.19 -12.37
C GLN A 133 -1.27 10.66 -10.98
N THR A 134 -0.01 10.24 -10.80
CA THR A 134 0.51 9.84 -9.49
C THR A 134 0.91 11.07 -8.68
N ASP A 135 0.53 11.13 -7.42
CA ASP A 135 0.92 12.20 -6.48
C ASP A 135 1.34 11.58 -5.14
N PRO A 136 2.62 11.66 -4.76
CA PRO A 136 3.12 11.09 -3.50
C PRO A 136 2.45 11.63 -2.23
N THR A 137 1.84 12.82 -2.29
CA THR A 137 1.18 13.46 -1.15
C THR A 137 -0.30 13.10 -1.02
N SER A 138 -0.84 12.37 -1.99
CA SER A 138 -2.24 11.98 -2.00
C SER A 138 -2.57 10.94 -0.92
N THR A 139 -3.74 11.11 -0.32
CA THR A 139 -4.34 10.13 0.61
C THR A 139 -5.19 9.08 -0.10
N THR A 140 -5.36 9.22 -1.42
CA THR A 140 -6.08 8.32 -2.31
C THR A 140 -5.06 7.52 -3.12
N LEU A 141 -5.16 6.20 -3.10
CA LEU A 141 -4.36 5.30 -3.90
C LEU A 141 -5.26 4.49 -4.83
N ALA A 142 -4.78 4.22 -6.04
CA ALA A 142 -5.51 3.46 -7.05
C ALA A 142 -4.62 2.43 -7.73
N GLY A 143 -5.25 1.39 -8.26
CA GLY A 143 -4.57 0.34 -9.01
C GLY A 143 -5.47 -0.83 -9.30
N GLU A 144 -4.97 -2.04 -9.07
CA GLU A 144 -5.62 -3.29 -9.45
C GLU A 144 -5.61 -4.31 -8.31
N ASP A 145 -6.69 -5.08 -8.22
CA ASP A 145 -6.82 -6.31 -7.45
C ASP A 145 -6.90 -7.47 -8.45
N GLN A 146 -5.87 -8.31 -8.46
CA GLN A 146 -5.76 -9.46 -9.35
C GLN A 146 -5.79 -10.76 -8.57
N THR A 147 -6.73 -11.64 -8.88
CA THR A 147 -6.77 -12.99 -8.31
C THR A 147 -6.53 -14.02 -9.40
N THR A 148 -5.52 -14.87 -9.20
CA THR A 148 -5.09 -15.90 -10.16
C THR A 148 -5.15 -17.28 -9.54
N GLY A 149 -5.72 -18.25 -10.28
CA GLY A 149 -5.73 -19.65 -9.87
C GLY A 149 -4.33 -20.26 -9.97
N VAL A 150 -4.00 -21.20 -9.08
CA VAL A 150 -2.74 -21.94 -9.23
C VAL A 150 -2.78 -22.76 -10.52
N SER A 151 -1.76 -22.62 -11.37
CA SER A 151 -1.67 -23.38 -12.63
C SER A 151 -1.62 -24.89 -12.37
N GLY A 152 -2.42 -25.66 -13.11
CA GLY A 152 -2.52 -27.12 -12.94
C GLY A 152 -3.41 -27.57 -11.77
N ALA A 153 -3.89 -26.64 -10.94
CA ALA A 153 -4.88 -26.96 -9.94
C ALA A 153 -6.21 -27.40 -10.59
N CYS A 154 -6.95 -28.28 -9.90
CA CYS A 154 -8.20 -28.87 -10.39
C CYS A 154 -8.10 -29.56 -11.78
N GLY A 155 -6.90 -29.93 -12.24
CA GLY A 155 -6.68 -30.51 -13.58
C GLY A 155 -6.87 -29.52 -14.73
N VAL A 156 -6.97 -28.22 -14.44
CA VAL A 156 -7.18 -27.16 -15.43
C VAL A 156 -5.83 -26.50 -15.74
N SER A 157 -5.43 -26.53 -17.02
CA SER A 157 -4.16 -25.96 -17.47
C SER A 157 -4.19 -24.43 -17.61
N LYS A 158 -5.37 -23.85 -17.80
CA LYS A 158 -5.55 -22.39 -17.89
C LYS A 158 -6.12 -21.87 -16.56
N PRO A 159 -5.31 -21.22 -15.71
CA PRO A 159 -5.83 -20.67 -14.48
C PRO A 159 -6.85 -19.58 -14.76
N VAL A 160 -7.81 -19.44 -13.85
CA VAL A 160 -8.77 -18.32 -13.89
C VAL A 160 -8.02 -17.06 -13.45
N PHE A 161 -8.07 -16.02 -14.27
CA PHE A 161 -7.55 -14.70 -13.94
C PHE A 161 -8.71 -13.72 -13.77
N ILE A 162 -8.86 -13.17 -12.57
CA ILE A 162 -9.79 -12.08 -12.28
C ILE A 162 -8.98 -10.81 -12.05
N THR A 163 -9.38 -9.70 -12.65
CA THR A 163 -8.79 -8.37 -12.42
C THR A 163 -9.91 -7.38 -12.16
N MET A 164 -9.79 -6.63 -11.06
CA MET A 164 -10.72 -5.57 -10.65
C MET A 164 -9.95 -4.26 -10.45
N PRO A 165 -10.52 -3.10 -10.83
CA PRO A 165 -9.99 -1.82 -10.38
C PRO A 165 -10.02 -1.72 -8.86
N PHE A 166 -8.95 -1.22 -8.27
CA PHE A 166 -8.77 -1.11 -6.83
C PHE A 166 -8.57 0.34 -6.40
N LYS A 167 -9.16 0.70 -5.26
CA LYS A 167 -8.98 2.00 -4.61
C LYS A 167 -8.76 1.81 -3.12
N LEU A 168 -7.81 2.56 -2.56
CA LEU A 168 -7.50 2.59 -1.15
C LEU A 168 -7.53 4.04 -0.66
N VAL A 169 -8.30 4.33 0.39
CA VAL A 169 -8.46 5.69 0.92
C VAL A 169 -8.23 5.69 2.42
N LYS A 170 -7.39 6.60 2.93
CA LYS A 170 -7.13 6.71 4.38
C LYS A 170 -8.41 7.11 5.12
N THR A 171 -8.68 6.44 6.24
CA THR A 171 -9.86 6.70 7.09
C THR A 171 -9.45 7.55 8.28
N GLY A 172 -10.14 8.67 8.52
CA GLY A 172 -9.91 9.52 9.71
C GLY A 172 -8.66 10.40 9.64
N SER A 173 -8.54 11.22 8.59
CA SER A 173 -7.56 12.31 8.48
C SER A 173 -7.75 13.41 9.51
#